data_AF-A0A6J1NB94-F1
#
_entry.id   AF-A0A6J1NB94-F1
#
_cell.length_a   1.000
_cell.length_b   1.000
_cell.length_c   1.000
_cell.angle_alpha   90.00
_cell.angle_beta   90.00
_cell.angle_gamma   90.00
#
_symmetry.space_group_name_H-M   'P 1'
#
loop_
_entity.id
_entity.type
_entity.pdbx_description
1 polymer ?
#
loop_
_entity_poly.entity_id
_entity_poly.type
_entity_poly.pdbx_seq_one_letter_code
_entity_poly.pdbx_strand_id
1 'polypeptide(L)'
;MSQTHCAVQGCKTSIYNKQIGVYFFPCPVSHEMRDKWLHALRNKCAVLDWTKSRICSKHFENKYFDSQRKLKDIAIPTLFPIGHKGPKYDNKDKIDKGLNKLTQAELVNDIKNNLLKLKEPINFDKMVSEDLKCRIDAPIGVQQWLLIKKQNHLNARLLELVAQNRRHVDILKKNMEESRSSKKNTGHNIETYKYIVKCLQEKLVNLEEQIEILTAVESR
;
A
#
# COMPACT_ATOMS: atom_id res chain seq x y z
N MET A 1 21.91 -22.42 -35.52
CA MET A 1 21.66 -21.20 -36.32
C MET A 1 21.20 -20.08 -35.38
N SER A 2 21.87 -18.93 -35.39
CA SER A 2 21.53 -17.76 -34.57
C SER A 2 20.24 -17.09 -35.06
N GLN A 3 19.47 -16.52 -34.14
CA GLN A 3 18.21 -15.84 -34.47
C GLN A 3 18.49 -14.61 -35.37
N THR A 4 17.74 -14.46 -36.46
CA THR A 4 17.94 -13.39 -37.46
C THR A 4 17.28 -12.06 -37.09
N HIS A 5 16.57 -12.03 -35.95
CA HIS A 5 15.86 -10.86 -35.43
C HIS A 5 16.22 -10.61 -33.96
N CYS A 6 16.03 -9.37 -33.52
CA CYS A 6 16.19 -8.99 -32.12
C CYS A 6 15.19 -9.78 -31.26
N ALA A 7 15.66 -10.35 -30.14
CA ALA A 7 14.81 -11.11 -29.23
C ALA A 7 13.80 -10.25 -28.44
N VAL A 8 13.96 -8.93 -28.45
CA VAL A 8 13.05 -7.99 -27.78
C VAL A 8 11.72 -7.89 -28.54
N GLN A 9 10.62 -8.19 -27.84
CA GLN A 9 9.26 -8.08 -28.33
C GLN A 9 8.95 -6.65 -28.79
N GLY A 10 8.37 -6.53 -29.98
CA GLY A 10 8.07 -5.24 -30.60
C GLY A 10 9.27 -4.55 -31.27
N CYS A 11 10.48 -5.09 -31.15
CA CYS A 11 11.62 -4.62 -31.93
C CYS A 11 11.58 -5.25 -33.32
N LYS A 12 11.37 -4.43 -34.35
CA LYS A 12 11.37 -4.89 -35.76
C LYS A 12 12.77 -5.08 -36.35
N THR A 13 13.83 -4.86 -35.56
CA THR A 13 15.22 -4.93 -36.05
C THR A 13 15.63 -6.38 -36.32
N SER A 14 16.01 -6.66 -37.56
CA SER A 14 16.54 -7.91 -38.06
C SER A 14 17.85 -7.68 -38.79
N ILE A 15 18.58 -8.75 -39.08
CA ILE A 15 19.83 -8.68 -39.85
C ILE A 15 19.58 -8.07 -41.24
N TYR A 16 18.37 -8.23 -41.78
CA TYR A 16 17.98 -7.75 -43.11
C TYR A 16 17.51 -6.29 -43.16
N ASN A 17 17.01 -5.74 -42.05
CA ASN A 17 16.41 -4.39 -42.02
C ASN A 17 17.08 -3.43 -41.01
N LYS A 18 18.25 -3.80 -40.50
CA LYS A 18 19.00 -2.97 -39.55
C LYS A 18 19.48 -1.68 -40.21
N GLN A 19 19.35 -0.56 -39.49
CA GLN A 19 20.00 0.70 -39.88
C GLN A 19 21.53 0.58 -39.76
N ILE A 20 22.25 1.38 -40.55
CA ILE A 20 23.71 1.46 -40.51
C ILE A 20 24.15 1.80 -39.07
N GLY A 21 25.11 1.04 -38.53
CA GLY A 21 25.62 1.21 -37.16
C GLY A 21 24.85 0.47 -36.06
N VAL A 22 23.84 -0.35 -36.41
CA VAL A 22 23.18 -1.24 -35.44
C VAL A 22 23.85 -2.61 -35.43
N TYR A 23 24.25 -3.05 -34.23
CA TYR A 23 24.92 -4.33 -34.00
C TYR A 23 24.04 -5.25 -33.15
N PHE A 24 24.26 -6.55 -33.24
CA PHE A 24 23.54 -7.57 -32.48
C PHE A 24 24.49 -8.22 -31.47
N PHE A 25 24.12 -8.22 -30.20
CA PHE A 25 24.94 -8.73 -29.11
C PHE A 25 24.39 -10.05 -28.56
N PRO A 26 25.26 -11.05 -28.29
CA PRO A 26 24.89 -12.27 -27.60
C PRO A 26 24.39 -11.99 -26.18
N CYS A 27 23.61 -12.92 -25.65
CA CYS A 27 23.32 -12.93 -24.23
C CYS A 27 24.60 -13.26 -23.44
N PRO A 28 24.73 -12.77 -22.19
CA PRO A 28 25.90 -13.00 -21.38
C PRO A 28 26.11 -14.49 -21.05
N VAL A 29 27.38 -14.87 -20.90
CA VAL A 29 27.78 -16.26 -20.56
C VAL A 29 27.77 -16.47 -19.05
N SER A 30 28.16 -15.46 -18.27
CA SER A 30 28.22 -15.56 -16.80
C SER A 30 26.84 -15.64 -16.16
N HIS A 31 26.70 -16.50 -15.16
CA HIS A 31 25.42 -16.71 -14.45
C HIS A 31 24.89 -15.41 -13.82
N GLU A 32 25.77 -14.67 -13.13
CA GLU A 32 25.41 -13.41 -12.48
C GLU A 32 24.80 -12.40 -13.47
N MET A 33 25.37 -12.32 -14.67
CA MET A 33 24.90 -11.36 -15.67
C MET A 33 23.64 -11.85 -16.39
N ARG A 34 23.46 -13.18 -16.51
CA ARG A 34 22.19 -13.76 -16.96
C ARG A 34 21.05 -13.41 -16.01
N ASP A 35 21.25 -13.44 -14.70
CA ASP A 35 20.22 -13.07 -13.73
C ASP A 35 19.81 -11.58 -13.89
N LYS A 36 20.80 -10.70 -14.07
CA LYS A 36 20.55 -9.26 -14.33
C LYS A 36 19.80 -9.04 -15.64
N TRP A 37 20.18 -9.74 -16.71
CA TRP A 37 19.49 -9.68 -18.01
C TRP A 37 18.09 -10.27 -17.94
N LEU A 38 17.91 -11.38 -17.23
CA LEU A 38 16.61 -12.03 -17.04
C LEU A 38 15.65 -11.06 -16.35
N HIS A 39 16.12 -10.33 -15.33
CA HIS A 39 15.31 -9.31 -14.67
C HIS A 39 14.89 -8.19 -15.64
N ALA A 40 15.83 -7.67 -16.44
CA ALA A 40 15.55 -6.61 -17.42
C ALA A 40 14.61 -7.08 -18.56
N LEU A 41 14.70 -8.35 -18.96
CA LEU A 41 14.02 -8.90 -20.13
C LEU A 41 12.75 -9.69 -19.81
N ARG A 42 12.43 -9.92 -18.52
CA ARG A 42 11.35 -10.80 -18.04
C ARG A 42 10.02 -10.64 -18.75
N ASN A 43 9.66 -9.40 -19.11
CA ASN A 43 8.40 -9.05 -19.77
C ASN A 43 8.62 -8.42 -21.15
N LYS A 44 9.83 -8.55 -21.70
CA LYS A 44 10.27 -7.90 -22.94
C LYS A 44 10.66 -8.92 -24.01
N CYS A 45 10.84 -10.19 -23.66
CA CYS A 45 11.12 -11.28 -24.61
C CYS A 45 10.07 -12.38 -24.41
N ALA A 46 9.45 -12.86 -25.50
CA ALA A 46 8.49 -13.96 -25.41
C ALA A 46 9.18 -15.30 -25.15
N VAL A 47 10.31 -15.53 -25.83
CA VAL A 47 11.21 -16.68 -25.64
C VAL A 47 12.63 -16.16 -25.76
N LEU A 48 13.43 -16.32 -24.71
CA LEU A 48 14.84 -15.95 -24.70
C LEU A 48 15.70 -17.22 -24.68
N ASP A 49 16.34 -17.54 -25.79
CA ASP A 49 17.34 -18.61 -25.87
C ASP A 49 18.71 -18.00 -25.60
N TRP A 50 19.29 -18.27 -24.43
CA TRP A 50 20.59 -17.73 -24.00
C TRP A 50 21.73 -17.97 -25.00
N THR A 51 21.63 -19.00 -25.85
CA THR A 51 22.67 -19.36 -26.83
C THR A 51 22.43 -18.73 -28.20
N LYS A 52 21.16 -18.65 -28.64
CA LYS A 52 20.80 -18.23 -30.00
C LYS A 52 20.22 -16.82 -30.09
N SER A 53 19.62 -16.32 -29.02
CA SER A 53 19.02 -14.99 -28.99
C SER A 53 20.08 -13.90 -29.01
N ARG A 54 19.73 -12.81 -29.69
CA ARG A 54 20.56 -11.62 -29.85
C ARG A 54 19.73 -10.38 -29.59
N ILE A 55 20.32 -9.38 -28.96
CA ILE A 55 19.69 -8.09 -28.70
C ILE A 55 20.43 -7.01 -29.49
N CYS A 56 19.70 -6.13 -30.19
CA CYS A 56 20.34 -5.08 -30.96
C CYS A 56 20.83 -3.92 -30.09
N SER A 57 21.81 -3.16 -30.59
CA SER A 57 22.45 -2.03 -29.89
C SER A 57 21.47 -0.96 -29.41
N LYS A 58 20.31 -0.83 -30.06
CA LYS A 58 19.24 0.11 -29.68
C LYS A 58 18.69 -0.10 -28.27
N HIS A 59 18.89 -1.27 -27.68
CA HIS A 59 18.40 -1.59 -26.35
C HIS A 59 19.37 -1.24 -25.22
N PHE A 60 20.56 -0.74 -25.55
CA PHE A 60 21.60 -0.42 -24.57
C PHE A 60 21.88 1.09 -24.59
N GLU A 61 22.10 1.67 -23.42
CA GLU A 61 22.56 3.05 -23.30
C GLU A 61 23.99 3.20 -23.84
N ASN A 62 24.28 4.35 -24.47
CA ASN A 62 25.60 4.63 -25.06
C ASN A 62 26.77 4.50 -24.07
N LYS A 63 26.54 4.71 -22.77
CA LYS A 63 27.58 4.57 -21.71
C LYS A 63 28.17 3.16 -21.60
N TYR A 64 27.44 2.15 -22.09
CA TYR A 64 27.84 0.75 -22.07
C TYR A 64 28.66 0.33 -23.30
N PHE A 65 28.89 1.25 -24.23
CA PHE A 65 29.76 1.01 -25.38
C PHE A 65 31.15 1.61 -25.14
N ASP A 66 32.16 0.95 -25.69
CA ASP A 66 33.52 1.49 -25.76
C ASP A 66 33.73 2.35 -27.03
N SER A 67 34.94 2.89 -27.19
CA SER A 67 35.32 3.67 -28.38
C SER A 67 35.28 2.87 -29.68
N GLN A 68 35.30 1.52 -29.60
CA GLN A 68 35.20 0.60 -30.73
C GLN A 68 33.75 0.10 -30.97
N ARG A 69 32.75 0.66 -30.26
CA ARG A 69 31.34 0.24 -30.29
C ARG A 69 31.11 -1.22 -29.87
N LYS A 70 32.02 -1.82 -29.10
CA LYS A 70 31.78 -3.09 -28.42
C LYS A 70 31.03 -2.84 -27.13
N LEU A 71 30.17 -3.78 -26.79
CA LEU A 71 29.37 -3.75 -25.58
C LEU A 71 30.22 -4.23 -24.39
N LYS A 72 30.28 -3.45 -23.31
CA LYS A 72 30.98 -3.83 -22.08
C LYS A 72 30.33 -5.06 -21.44
N ASP A 73 31.10 -5.88 -20.74
CA ASP A 73 30.60 -7.10 -20.09
C ASP A 73 29.57 -6.84 -18.97
N ILE A 74 29.56 -5.62 -18.42
CA ILE A 74 28.59 -5.17 -17.40
C ILE A 74 27.32 -4.56 -18.01
N ALA A 75 27.16 -4.56 -19.33
CA ALA A 75 26.06 -3.89 -19.99
C ALA A 75 24.74 -4.63 -19.81
N ILE A 76 23.69 -3.92 -19.39
CA ILE A 76 22.32 -4.41 -19.34
C ILE A 76 21.45 -3.69 -20.37
N PRO A 77 20.51 -4.38 -21.03
CA PRO A 77 19.55 -3.72 -21.91
C PRO A 77 18.54 -2.93 -21.06
N THR A 78 18.48 -1.62 -21.25
CA THR A 78 17.61 -0.70 -20.49
C THR A 78 16.62 0.05 -21.37
N LEU A 79 16.83 0.10 -22.69
CA LEU A 79 16.01 0.87 -23.62
C LEU A 79 15.04 -0.06 -24.35
N PHE A 80 13.73 0.10 -24.14
CA PHE A 80 12.72 -0.75 -24.78
C PHE A 80 11.66 0.10 -25.49
N PRO A 81 11.17 -0.30 -26.68
CA PRO A 81 10.13 0.43 -27.38
C PRO A 81 8.89 0.61 -26.50
N ILE A 82 8.48 1.86 -26.30
CA ILE A 82 7.25 2.23 -25.60
C ILE A 82 6.07 2.05 -26.57
N GLY A 83 5.81 0.82 -27.03
CA GLY A 83 4.88 0.60 -28.14
C GLY A 83 4.21 -0.75 -28.23
N HIS A 84 4.75 -1.78 -27.58
CA HIS A 84 4.00 -3.02 -27.36
C HIS A 84 3.87 -3.21 -25.87
N LYS A 85 2.70 -2.85 -25.34
CA LYS A 85 2.13 -3.63 -24.24
C LYS A 85 2.29 -5.07 -24.70
N GLY A 86 3.08 -5.89 -24.00
CA GLY A 86 3.00 -7.34 -24.19
C GLY A 86 1.53 -7.77 -24.02
N PRO A 87 1.17 -9.04 -24.19
CA PRO A 87 -0.13 -9.47 -23.68
C PRO A 87 -0.17 -9.10 -22.20
N LYS A 88 -0.82 -7.97 -21.87
CA LYS A 88 -1.34 -7.76 -20.54
C LYS A 88 -2.21 -8.99 -20.39
N TYR A 89 -1.93 -9.79 -19.38
CA TYR A 89 -2.88 -10.80 -18.96
C TYR A 89 -4.18 -10.03 -18.64
N ASP A 90 -5.08 -9.90 -19.63
CA ASP A 90 -6.40 -9.27 -19.50
C ASP A 90 -7.21 -9.92 -18.37
N ASN A 91 -6.78 -11.09 -17.91
CA ASN A 91 -7.30 -11.74 -16.71
C ASN A 91 -7.18 -10.88 -15.45
N LYS A 92 -6.16 -10.05 -15.27
CA LYS A 92 -6.07 -9.23 -14.05
C LYS A 92 -7.18 -8.18 -14.02
N ASP A 93 -7.36 -7.46 -15.13
CA ASP A 93 -8.45 -6.49 -15.29
C ASP A 93 -9.83 -7.15 -15.25
N LYS A 94 -9.98 -8.39 -15.76
CA LYS A 94 -11.24 -9.15 -15.69
C LYS A 94 -11.55 -9.62 -14.26
N ILE A 95 -10.57 -10.14 -13.53
CA ILE A 95 -10.74 -10.57 -12.13
C ILE A 95 -11.04 -9.36 -11.26
N ASP A 96 -10.29 -8.27 -11.39
CA ASP A 96 -10.52 -7.05 -10.62
C ASP A 96 -11.92 -6.46 -10.89
N LYS A 97 -12.35 -6.45 -12.17
CA LYS A 97 -13.73 -6.08 -12.53
C LYS A 97 -14.77 -7.04 -11.96
N GLY A 98 -14.46 -8.33 -11.85
CA GLY A 98 -15.33 -9.32 -11.23
C GLY A 98 -15.47 -9.10 -9.72
N LEU A 99 -14.34 -8.90 -9.03
CA LEU A 99 -14.28 -8.63 -7.60
C LEU A 99 -15.03 -7.34 -7.25
N ASN A 100 -14.89 -6.28 -8.06
CA ASN A 100 -15.57 -5.00 -7.85
C ASN A 100 -17.10 -5.07 -8.02
N LYS A 101 -17.63 -6.13 -8.66
CA LYS A 101 -19.08 -6.32 -8.80
C LYS A 101 -19.71 -7.00 -7.58
N LEU A 102 -18.90 -7.64 -6.74
CA LEU A 102 -19.37 -8.35 -5.56
C LEU A 102 -19.40 -7.43 -4.36
N THR A 103 -20.45 -7.54 -3.57
CA THR A 103 -20.52 -6.89 -2.26
C THR A 103 -19.53 -7.54 -1.29
N GLN A 104 -19.18 -6.81 -0.23
CA GLN A 104 -18.31 -7.33 0.83
C GLN A 104 -18.89 -8.61 1.47
N ALA A 105 -20.21 -8.67 1.67
CA ALA A 105 -20.87 -9.83 2.27
C ALA A 105 -20.80 -11.07 1.36
N GLU A 106 -21.02 -10.91 0.05
CA GLU A 106 -20.90 -11.99 -0.93
C GLU A 106 -19.48 -12.53 -1.00
N LEU A 107 -18.48 -11.65 -1.08
CA LEU A 107 -17.06 -12.04 -1.07
C LEU A 107 -16.68 -12.81 0.20
N VAL A 108 -17.08 -12.31 1.36
CA VAL A 108 -16.78 -12.96 2.64
C VAL A 108 -17.45 -14.34 2.73
N ASN A 109 -18.71 -14.45 2.29
CA ASN A 109 -19.43 -15.71 2.32
C ASN A 109 -18.83 -16.74 1.36
N ASP A 110 -18.46 -16.32 0.15
CA ASP A 110 -17.79 -17.19 -0.82
C ASP A 110 -16.43 -17.68 -0.30
N ILE A 111 -15.60 -16.77 0.24
CA ILE A 111 -14.31 -17.13 0.84
C ILE A 111 -14.51 -18.13 1.99
N LYS A 112 -15.47 -17.89 2.89
CA LYS A 112 -15.76 -18.77 4.02
C LYS A 112 -16.19 -20.16 3.56
N ASN A 113 -17.08 -20.23 2.57
CA ASN A 113 -17.57 -21.50 2.01
C ASN A 113 -16.45 -22.30 1.33
N ASN A 114 -15.54 -21.62 0.62
CA ASN A 114 -14.39 -22.28 0.00
C ASN A 114 -13.35 -22.71 1.04
N LEU A 115 -13.08 -21.90 2.07
CA LEU A 115 -12.17 -22.26 3.15
C LEU A 115 -12.64 -23.50 3.92
N LEU A 116 -13.94 -23.65 4.16
CA LEU A 116 -14.51 -24.84 4.81
C LEU A 116 -14.31 -26.13 4.00
N LYS A 117 -14.18 -26.02 2.67
CA LYS A 117 -13.96 -27.16 1.77
C LYS A 117 -12.48 -27.55 1.65
N LEU A 118 -11.57 -26.64 1.97
CA LEU A 118 -10.14 -26.92 1.92
C LEU A 118 -9.72 -27.75 3.14
N LYS A 119 -9.09 -28.90 2.89
CA LYS A 119 -8.56 -29.78 3.93
C LYS A 119 -7.12 -29.40 4.27
N GLU A 120 -6.80 -29.48 5.55
CA GLU A 120 -5.43 -29.33 6.03
C GLU A 120 -4.51 -30.39 5.40
N PRO A 121 -3.35 -30.00 4.85
CA PRO A 121 -2.38 -30.95 4.33
C PRO A 121 -1.89 -31.94 5.40
N ILE A 122 -1.68 -33.20 5.00
CA ILE A 122 -1.18 -34.25 5.89
C ILE A 122 0.25 -33.90 6.33
N ASN A 123 0.57 -34.11 7.62
CA ASN A 123 1.87 -33.80 8.22
C ASN A 123 2.27 -32.31 8.12
N PHE A 124 1.31 -31.38 8.04
CA PHE A 124 1.59 -29.94 7.94
C PHE A 124 2.60 -29.45 8.97
N ASP A 125 2.42 -29.79 10.25
CA ASP A 125 3.31 -29.37 11.35
C ASP A 125 4.75 -29.87 11.19
N LYS A 126 4.96 -31.02 10.54
CA LYS A 126 6.32 -31.56 10.29
C LYS A 126 7.01 -30.89 9.10
N MET A 127 6.23 -30.22 8.25
CA MET A 127 6.71 -29.54 7.04
C MET A 127 6.86 -28.03 7.22
N VAL A 128 6.49 -27.51 8.39
CA VAL A 128 6.66 -26.12 8.79
C VAL A 128 7.72 -26.07 9.89
N SER A 129 8.72 -25.22 9.71
CA SER A 129 9.76 -24.97 10.71
C SER A 129 9.28 -24.00 11.80
N GLU A 130 10.02 -23.93 12.91
CA GLU A 130 9.71 -23.06 14.04
C GLU A 130 9.66 -21.56 13.67
N ASP A 131 10.39 -21.15 12.64
CA ASP A 131 10.35 -19.79 12.09
C ASP A 131 9.13 -19.55 11.15
N LEU A 132 8.15 -20.44 11.17
CA LEU A 132 6.94 -20.42 10.36
C LEU A 132 7.24 -20.34 8.85
N LYS A 133 8.22 -21.10 8.37
CA LYS A 133 8.50 -21.27 6.95
C LYS A 133 8.25 -22.71 6.54
N CYS A 134 7.90 -22.91 5.27
CA CYS A 134 7.83 -24.26 4.72
C CYS A 134 9.24 -24.77 4.43
N ARG A 135 9.47 -26.05 4.66
CA ARG A 135 10.70 -26.73 4.21
C ARG A 135 10.79 -26.70 2.68
N ILE A 136 12.01 -26.81 2.15
CA ILE A 136 12.30 -26.68 0.70
C ILE A 136 11.60 -27.79 -0.12
N ASP A 137 11.39 -28.95 0.50
CA ASP A 137 10.70 -30.13 -0.05
C ASP A 137 9.18 -30.09 0.12
N ALA A 138 8.63 -29.06 0.78
CA ALA A 138 7.20 -28.97 1.03
C ALA A 138 6.41 -28.75 -0.28
N PRO A 139 5.36 -29.56 -0.53
CA PRO A 139 4.48 -29.38 -1.68
C PRO A 139 3.88 -27.98 -1.72
N ILE A 140 3.60 -27.48 -2.93
CA ILE A 140 2.97 -26.16 -3.14
C ILE A 140 1.68 -25.99 -2.34
N GLY A 141 0.88 -27.05 -2.16
CA GLY A 141 -0.32 -27.01 -1.33
C GLY A 141 -0.06 -26.68 0.15
N VAL A 142 1.05 -27.19 0.72
CA VAL A 142 1.49 -26.87 2.09
C VAL A 142 1.91 -25.40 2.19
N GLN A 143 2.62 -24.90 1.17
CA GLN A 143 3.04 -23.50 1.11
C GLN A 143 1.84 -22.54 1.03
N GLN A 144 0.86 -22.87 0.18
CA GLN A 144 -0.38 -22.10 0.05
C GLN A 144 -1.22 -22.15 1.34
N TRP A 145 -1.31 -23.31 2.00
CA TRP A 145 -2.02 -23.45 3.28
C TRP A 145 -1.39 -22.59 4.39
N LEU A 146 -0.05 -22.62 4.51
CA LEU A 146 0.66 -21.76 5.46
C LEU A 146 0.41 -20.28 5.19
N LEU A 147 0.39 -19.87 3.92
CA LEU A 147 0.08 -18.50 3.53
C LEU A 147 -1.36 -18.10 3.94
N ILE A 148 -2.33 -19.00 3.72
CA ILE A 148 -3.72 -18.80 4.17
C ILE A 148 -3.80 -18.65 5.69
N LYS A 149 -3.12 -19.52 6.45
CA LYS A 149 -3.07 -19.43 7.93
C LYS A 149 -2.48 -18.09 8.39
N LYS A 150 -1.37 -17.64 7.78
CA LYS A 150 -0.75 -16.35 8.07
C LYS A 150 -1.68 -15.18 7.75
N GLN A 151 -2.35 -15.20 6.59
CA GLN A 151 -3.31 -14.17 6.20
C GLN A 151 -4.50 -14.10 7.16
N ASN A 152 -5.03 -15.25 7.57
CA ASN A 152 -6.12 -15.32 8.54
C ASN A 152 -5.71 -14.76 9.91
N HIS A 153 -4.51 -15.08 10.38
CA HIS A 153 -3.97 -14.52 11.62
C HIS A 153 -3.84 -13.00 11.54
N LEU A 154 -3.31 -12.47 10.43
CA LEU A 154 -3.21 -11.03 10.20
C LEU A 154 -4.60 -10.35 10.17
N ASN A 155 -5.56 -10.95 9.47
CA ASN A 155 -6.94 -10.45 9.40
C ASN A 155 -7.59 -10.40 10.78
N ALA A 156 -7.38 -11.42 11.63
CA ALA A 156 -7.90 -11.44 12.99
C ALA A 156 -7.31 -10.30 13.85
N ARG A 157 -5.99 -10.08 13.77
CA ARG A 157 -5.32 -8.95 14.46
C ARG A 157 -5.82 -7.60 13.97
N LEU A 158 -6.04 -7.45 12.66
CA LEU A 158 -6.59 -6.21 12.09
C LEU A 158 -8.02 -5.96 12.58
N LEU A 159 -8.86 -7.00 12.63
CA LEU A 159 -10.23 -6.89 13.14
C LEU A 159 -10.23 -6.43 14.61
N GLU A 160 -9.36 -7.01 15.43
CA GLU A 160 -9.21 -6.62 16.83
C GLU A 160 -8.74 -5.17 16.99
N LEU A 161 -7.75 -4.76 16.19
CA LEU A 161 -7.25 -3.37 16.18
C LEU A 161 -8.35 -2.39 15.75
N VAL A 162 -9.14 -2.72 14.73
CA VAL A 162 -10.28 -1.91 14.29
C VAL A 162 -11.33 -1.79 15.40
N ALA A 163 -11.65 -2.89 16.08
CA ALA A 163 -12.59 -2.88 17.21
C ALA A 163 -12.06 -2.03 18.38
N GLN A 164 -10.76 -2.11 18.68
CA GLN A 164 -10.12 -1.27 19.68
C GLN A 164 -10.18 0.21 19.30
N ASN A 165 -9.83 0.57 18.07
CA ASN A 165 -9.90 1.94 17.58
C ASN A 165 -11.32 2.50 17.63
N ARG A 166 -12.33 1.69 17.29
CA ARG A 166 -13.74 2.08 17.42
C ARG A 166 -14.09 2.44 18.88
N ARG A 167 -13.69 1.61 19.84
CA ARG A 167 -13.88 1.90 21.28
C ARG A 167 -13.21 3.21 21.69
N HIS A 168 -11.98 3.47 21.24
CA HIS A 168 -11.30 4.74 21.53
C HIS A 168 -12.05 5.95 20.96
N VAL A 169 -12.56 5.85 19.72
CA VAL A 169 -13.36 6.91 19.11
C VAL A 169 -14.63 7.17 19.91
N ASP A 170 -15.31 6.13 20.37
CA ASP A 170 -16.55 6.27 21.16
C ASP A 170 -16.28 6.93 22.53
N ILE A 171 -15.18 6.58 23.19
CA ILE A 171 -14.72 7.24 24.43
C ILE A 171 -14.42 8.72 24.17
N LEU A 172 -13.70 9.05 23.09
CA LEU A 172 -13.38 10.44 22.75
C LEU A 172 -14.64 11.26 22.48
N LYS A 173 -15.63 10.69 21.79
CA LYS A 173 -16.92 11.35 21.56
C LYS A 173 -17.65 11.64 22.87
N LYS A 174 -17.70 10.66 23.78
CA LYS A 174 -18.31 10.83 25.10
C LYS A 174 -17.62 11.94 25.90
N ASN A 175 -16.29 11.94 25.96
CA ASN A 175 -15.53 12.99 26.66
C ASN A 175 -15.77 14.39 26.05
N MET A 176 -15.90 14.48 24.73
CA MET A 176 -16.23 15.74 24.05
C MET A 176 -17.64 16.24 24.43
N GLU A 177 -18.63 15.34 24.52
CA GLU A 177 -19.99 15.66 24.93
C GLU A 177 -20.05 16.12 26.40
N GLU A 178 -19.34 15.44 27.29
CA GLU A 178 -19.20 15.81 28.71
C GLU A 178 -18.50 17.18 28.86
N SER A 179 -17.45 17.45 28.07
CA SER A 179 -16.81 18.77 28.08
C SER A 179 -17.75 19.87 27.59
N ARG A 180 -18.58 19.58 26.57
CA ARG A 180 -19.61 20.52 26.07
C ARG A 180 -20.68 20.79 27.11
N SER A 181 -21.18 19.77 27.81
CA SER A 181 -22.20 19.96 28.87
C SER A 181 -21.63 20.73 30.06
N SER A 182 -20.40 20.41 30.48
CA SER A 182 -19.70 21.15 31.54
C SER A 182 -19.51 22.62 31.19
N LYS A 183 -19.14 22.92 29.94
CA LYS A 183 -19.02 24.32 29.46
C LYS A 183 -20.36 25.05 29.49
N LYS A 184 -21.45 24.40 29.06
CA LYS A 184 -22.81 24.98 29.14
C LYS A 184 -23.21 25.28 30.59
N ASN A 185 -22.98 24.33 31.50
CA ASN A 185 -23.30 24.51 32.92
C ASN A 185 -22.48 25.64 33.54
N THR A 186 -21.18 25.69 33.24
CA THR A 186 -20.30 26.78 33.70
C THR A 186 -20.75 28.13 33.16
N GLY A 187 -21.15 28.19 31.87
CA GLY A 187 -21.70 29.40 31.27
C GLY A 187 -22.99 29.87 31.94
N HIS A 188 -23.90 28.94 32.26
CA HIS A 188 -25.12 29.25 33.01
C HIS A 188 -24.80 29.80 34.42
N ASN A 189 -23.90 29.13 35.15
CA ASN A 189 -23.47 29.56 36.47
C ASN A 189 -22.86 30.97 36.44
N ILE A 190 -22.00 31.26 35.45
CA ILE A 190 -21.41 32.60 35.26
C ILE A 190 -22.51 33.65 35.08
N GLU A 191 -23.54 33.36 34.29
CA GLU A 191 -24.65 34.28 34.07
C GLU A 191 -25.47 34.51 35.34
N THR A 192 -25.72 33.45 36.13
CA THR A 192 -26.34 33.56 37.45
C THR A 192 -25.51 34.42 38.41
N TYR A 193 -24.18 34.22 38.46
CA TYR A 193 -23.31 35.02 39.31
C TYR A 193 -23.27 36.49 38.89
N LYS A 194 -23.24 36.79 37.58
CA LYS A 194 -23.34 38.17 37.09
C LYS A 194 -24.63 38.84 37.54
N TYR A 195 -25.76 38.13 37.46
CA TYR A 195 -27.05 38.64 37.94
C TYR A 195 -27.01 38.95 39.43
N ILE A 196 -26.49 38.02 40.25
CA ILE A 196 -26.35 38.23 41.71
C ILE A 196 -25.47 39.44 42.01
N VAL A 197 -24.32 39.57 41.33
CA VAL A 197 -23.41 40.72 41.50
C VAL A 197 -24.13 42.02 41.17
N LYS A 198 -24.92 42.07 40.09
CA LYS A 198 -25.70 43.26 39.74
C LYS A 198 -26.69 43.65 40.84
N CYS A 199 -27.45 42.69 41.37
CA CYS A 199 -28.37 42.94 42.47
C CYS A 199 -27.67 43.42 43.74
N LEU A 200 -26.48 42.89 44.05
CA LEU A 200 -25.68 43.34 45.19
C LEU A 200 -25.14 44.75 44.98
N GLN A 201 -24.69 45.09 43.78
CA GLN A 201 -24.24 46.44 43.42
C GLN A 201 -25.38 47.47 43.58
N GLU A 202 -26.58 47.16 43.08
CA GLU A 202 -27.76 48.02 43.25
C GLU A 202 -28.10 48.22 44.74
N LYS A 203 -28.02 47.17 45.56
CA LYS A 203 -28.21 47.28 47.01
C LYS A 203 -27.15 48.13 47.70
N LEU A 204 -25.88 48.00 47.29
CA LEU A 204 -24.78 48.79 47.85
C LEU A 204 -24.99 50.28 47.59
N VAL A 205 -25.33 50.66 46.36
CA VAL A 205 -25.64 52.06 46.00
C VAL A 205 -26.78 52.61 46.86
N ASN A 206 -27.87 51.86 47.02
CA ASN A 206 -29.00 52.29 47.86
C ASN A 206 -28.60 52.48 49.34
N LEU A 207 -27.70 51.63 49.86
CA LEU A 207 -27.20 51.77 51.23
C LEU A 207 -26.27 52.98 51.37
N GLU A 208 -25.42 53.25 50.38
CA GLU A 208 -24.57 54.44 50.34
C GLU A 208 -25.41 55.72 50.34
N GLU A 209 -26.46 55.79 49.52
CA GLU A 209 -27.42 56.91 49.52
C GLU A 209 -28.11 57.08 50.89
N GLN A 210 -28.53 55.99 51.53
CA GLN A 210 -29.13 56.05 52.87
C GLN A 210 -28.15 56.57 53.92
N ILE A 211 -26.89 56.13 53.88
CA ILE A 211 -25.84 56.60 54.78
C ILE A 211 -25.58 58.09 54.57
N GLU A 212 -25.52 58.56 53.32
CA GLU A 212 -25.33 59.98 53.00
C GLU A 212 -26.47 60.84 53.57
N ILE A 213 -27.73 60.40 53.41
CA ILE A 213 -28.90 61.07 53.96
C ILE A 213 -28.83 61.13 55.50
N LEU A 214 -28.52 60.01 56.16
CA LEU A 214 -28.43 59.95 57.63
C LEU A 214 -27.31 60.85 58.16
N THR A 215 -26.15 60.85 57.50
CA THR A 215 -25.01 61.70 57.85
C THR A 215 -25.36 63.18 57.71
N ALA A 216 -26.09 63.56 56.66
CA ALA A 216 -26.56 64.93 56.46
C ALA A 216 -27.57 65.37 57.54
N VAL A 217 -28.44 64.46 58.01
CA VAL A 217 -29.39 64.74 59.10
C VAL A 217 -28.67 64.92 60.45
N GLU A 218 -27.70 64.08 60.79
CA GLU A 218 -26.94 64.20 62.05
C GLU A 218 -26.08 65.47 62.13
N SER A 219 -25.70 66.03 60.98
CA SER A 219 -24.87 67.24 60.90
C SER A 219 -25.64 68.57 61.08
N ARG A 220 -26.97 68.53 61.22
CA ARG A 220 -27.85 69.70 61.42
C ARG A 220 -28.30 69.85 62.86
#